data_AF-A0A0C9Z699-F1
#
_entry.id   AF-A0A0C9Z699-F1
#
_cell.length_a   1.000
_cell.length_b   1.000
_cell.length_c   1.000
_cell.angle_alpha   90.00
_cell.angle_beta   90.00
_cell.angle_gamma   90.00
#
_symmetry.space_group_name_H-M   'P 1'
#
loop_
_entity.id
_entity.type
_entity.pdbx_description
1 polymer ?
#
loop_
_entity_poly.entity_id
_entity_poly.type
_entity_poly.pdbx_seq_one_letter_code
_entity_poly.pdbx_strand_id
1 'polypeptide(L)' 'VEYLLIDEVSLLSLQLLAQIDHALRYAKEKPGQWFGGVHLIFAGDFYQFPPVGGSALYSPI' A
#
# COMPACT_ATOMS: atom_id res chain seq x y z
N VAL A 1 -13.46 -12.91 4.03
CA VAL A 1 -12.57 -12.22 3.07
C VAL A 1 -12.62 -10.75 3.42
N GLU A 2 -11.47 -10.14 3.72
CA GLU A 2 -11.39 -8.74 4.13
C GLU A 2 -10.67 -7.92 3.06
N TYR A 3 -11.14 -6.70 2.85
CA TYR A 3 -10.62 -5.78 1.84
C TYR A 3 -10.16 -4.49 2.51
N LEU A 4 -9.06 -3.94 2.02
CA LEU A 4 -8.59 -2.60 2.34
C LEU A 4 -8.52 -1.78 1.04
N LEU A 5 -9.36 -0.74 0.97
CA LEU A 5 -9.36 0.23 -0.11
C LEU A 5 -8.40 1.37 0.25
N ILE A 6 -7.49 1.68 -0.66
CA ILE A 6 -6.58 2.83 -0.56
C ILE A 6 -6.87 3.74 -1.74
N ASP A 7 -7.44 4.90 -1.44
CA ASP A 7 -7.69 5.96 -2.41
C ASP A 7 -6.45 6.87 -2.56
N GLU A 8 -6.38 7.57 -3.68
CA GLU A 8 -5.25 8.45 -4.07
C GLU A 8 -3.88 7.79 -3.93
N VAL A 9 -3.73 6.61 -4.55
CA VAL A 9 -2.52 5.79 -4.50
C VAL A 9 -1.24 6.51 -4.97
N SER A 10 -1.33 7.61 -5.72
CA SER A 10 -0.16 8.39 -6.15
C SER A 10 0.61 9.01 -4.98
N LEU A 11 -0.08 9.32 -3.88
CA LEU A 11 0.50 9.91 -2.67
C LEU A 11 1.08 8.85 -1.73
N LEU A 12 0.87 7.56 -2.02
CA LEU A 12 1.35 6.46 -1.19
C LEU A 12 2.85 6.22 -1.45
N SER A 13 3.65 6.36 -0.40
CA SER A 13 5.07 6.01 -0.46
C SER A 13 5.28 4.51 -0.29
N LEU A 14 6.34 3.97 -0.92
CA LEU A 14 6.73 2.57 -0.75
C LEU A 14 7.01 2.22 0.73
N GLN A 15 7.56 3.16 1.49
CA GLN A 15 7.80 2.98 2.93
C GLN A 15 6.48 2.83 3.70
N LEU A 16 5.48 3.67 3.42
CA LEU A 16 4.18 3.56 4.06
C LEU A 16 3.47 2.26 3.68
N LEU A 17 3.53 1.85 2.41
CA LEU A 17 2.98 0.57 1.97
C LEU A 17 3.64 -0.62 2.69
N ALA A 18 4.96 -0.60 2.88
CA ALA A 18 5.68 -1.63 3.63
C ALA A 18 5.30 -1.64 5.13
N GLN A 19 5.06 -0.47 5.73
CA GLN A 19 4.57 -0.36 7.10
C GLN A 19 3.15 -0.94 7.24
N ILE A 20 2.27 -0.70 6.26
CA ILE A 20 0.93 -1.28 6.20
C ILE A 20 1.01 -2.81 6.11
N ASP A 21 1.85 -3.35 5.22
CA ASP A 21 2.09 -4.80 5.10
C ASP A 21 2.54 -5.42 6.43
N HIS A 22 3.56 -4.84 7.06
CA HIS A 22 4.08 -5.32 8.32
C HIS A 22 3.02 -5.27 9.44
N ALA A 23 2.29 -4.16 9.56
CA ALA A 23 1.24 -3.99 10.55
C ALA A 23 0.11 -5.01 10.37
N LEU A 24 -0.33 -5.25 9.13
CA LEU A 24 -1.39 -6.21 8.83
C LEU A 24 -0.94 -7.66 9.08
N ARG A 25 0.29 -8.02 8.70
CA ARG A 25 0.86 -9.34 8.99
C ARG A 25 0.92 -9.62 10.48
N TYR A 26 1.33 -8.64 11.27
CA TYR A 26 1.38 -8.73 12.73
C TYR A 26 -0.03 -8.85 13.33
N ALA A 27 -0.93 -7.92 12.98
CA ALA A 27 -2.30 -7.89 13.52
C ALA A 27 -3.14 -9.11 13.14
N LYS A 28 -2.85 -9.74 11.99
CA LYS A 28 -3.54 -10.95 11.52
C LYS A 28 -2.86 -12.25 11.91
N GLU A 29 -1.73 -12.20 12.60
CA GLU A 29 -0.90 -13.37 12.94
C GLU A 29 -0.54 -14.23 11.72
N LYS A 30 -0.32 -13.58 10.58
CA LYS A 30 -0.07 -14.21 9.27
C LYS A 30 1.21 -13.68 8.64
N PRO A 31 2.40 -13.92 9.24
CA PRO A 31 3.67 -13.34 8.78
C PRO A 31 4.08 -13.78 7.37
N GLY A 32 3.66 -14.96 6.94
CA GLY A 32 3.96 -15.51 5.61
C GLY A 32 3.02 -15.06 4.49
N GLN A 33 1.94 -14.34 4.79
CA GLN A 33 0.99 -13.86 3.79
C GLN A 33 1.17 -12.35 3.59
N TRP A 34 1.25 -11.91 2.34
CA TRP A 34 1.25 -10.47 2.03
C TRP A 34 0.00 -9.82 2.64
N PHE A 35 0.20 -8.68 3.29
CA PHE A 35 -0.82 -7.89 3.98
C PHE A 35 -1.65 -8.70 4.98
N GLY A 36 -1.08 -9.76 5.58
CA GLY A 36 -1.81 -10.64 6.50
C GLY A 36 -2.98 -11.40 5.84
N GLY A 37 -2.97 -11.54 4.51
CA GLY A 37 -4.05 -12.13 3.73
C GLY A 37 -5.24 -11.17 3.48
N VAL A 38 -5.07 -9.87 3.73
CA VAL A 38 -6.05 -8.84 3.35
C VAL A 38 -5.90 -8.51 1.86
N HIS A 39 -7.02 -8.41 1.16
CA HIS A 39 -7.03 -8.01 -0.24
C HIS A 39 -6.98 -6.50 -0.35
N LEU A 40 -5.98 -5.98 -1.08
CA LEU A 40 -5.87 -4.56 -1.35
C LEU A 40 -6.60 -4.18 -2.63
N ILE A 41 -7.29 -3.05 -2.59
CA ILE A 41 -7.83 -2.36 -3.76
C ILE A 41 -7.20 -0.97 -3.77
N PHE A 42 -6.41 -0.67 -4.79
CA PHE A 42 -5.89 0.67 -5.01
C PHE A 42 -6.83 1.44 -5.95
N ALA A 43 -7.13 2.68 -5.58
CA ALA A 43 -7.88 3.64 -6.39
C ALA A 43 -7.09 4.96 -6.49
N GLY A 44 -7.41 5.74 -7.53
CA GLY A 44 -6.73 7.00 -7.86
C GLY A 44 -5.92 6.92 -9.16
N ASP A 45 -5.16 7.97 -9.43
CA ASP A 45 -4.35 8.12 -10.64
C ASP A 45 -2.87 8.30 -10.30
N PHE A 46 -2.04 7.34 -10.71
CA PHE A 46 -0.60 7.31 -10.45
C PHE A 46 0.19 8.48 -11.06
N TYR A 47 -0.39 9.24 -11.99
CA TYR A 47 0.25 10.39 -12.63
C TYR A 47 -0.01 11.74 -11.93
N GLN A 48 -0.75 11.74 -10.82
CA GLN A 48 -0.92 12.93 -10.00
C GLN A 48 0.34 13.23 -9.16
N PHE A 49 0.18 13.91 -8.02
CA PHE A 49 1.30 14.26 -7.16
C PHE A 49 1.95 13.00 -6.56
N PRO A 50 3.30 12.92 -6.57
CA PRO A 50 4.02 11.83 -5.93
C PRO A 50 3.97 11.94 -4.40
N PRO A 51 4.35 10.89 -3.65
CA PRO A 51 4.45 10.97 -2.20
C PRO A 51 5.44 12.05 -1.78
N VAL A 52 5.12 12.75 -0.69
CA VAL A 52 6.03 13.73 -0.09
C VAL A 52 7.17 12.99 0.61
N GLY A 53 8.40 13.14 0.11
CA GLY A 53 9.60 12.63 0.78
C GLY A 53 9.80 11.11 0.69
N GLY A 54 9.35 10.46 -0.38
CA GLY A 54 9.57 9.03 -0.59
C GLY A 54 9.47 8.59 -2.04
N SER A 55 9.67 7.30 -2.29
CA SER A 55 9.50 6.71 -3.62
C SER A 55 8.02 6.39 -3.86
N ALA A 56 7.52 6.80 -5.03
CA ALA A 56 6.19 6.45 -5.52
C ALA A 56 6.11 4.94 -5.83
N LEU A 57 4.89 4.39 -5.76
CA LEU A 57 4.62 3.01 -6.18
C LEU A 57 4.81 2.82 -7.70
N TYR A 58 4.49 3.85 -8.48
CA TYR A 58 4.69 3.89 -9.92
C TYR A 58 5.31 5.22 -10.30
N SER A 59 6.31 5.17 -11.18
CA SER A 59 6.86 6.34 -11.87
C SER A 59 6.95 5.97 -13.34
N PRO A 60 6.35 6.76 -14.26
CA PRO A 60 6.56 6.54 -15.69
C PRO A 60 8.05 6.70 -16.05
N ILE A 61 8.47 5.94 -17.06
CA ILE A 61 9.82 5.93 -17.63
C ILE A 61 9.97 7.08 -18.62
#